data_AF-A0A934SA07-F1
#
_entry.id   AF-A0A934SA07-F1
#
_cell.length_a   1.000
_cell.length_b   1.000
_cell.length_c   1.000
_cell.angle_alpha   90.00
_cell.angle_beta   90.00
_cell.angle_gamma   90.00
#
_symmetry.space_group_name_H-M   'P 1'
#
loop_
_entity.id
_entity.type
_entity.pdbx_description
1 polymer ?
#
loop_
_entity_poly.entity_id
_entity_poly.type
_entity_poly.pdbx_seq_one_letter_code
_entity_poly.pdbx_strand_id
1 'polypeptide(L)' 'MSGRSLYKQVCEASNLDAAVSQLNRDELAELAEYISKLKPRGGVPAQVSGMVAARISDSAKPKARKANP' A
#
# COMPACT_ATOMS: atom_id res chain seq x y z
N MET A 1 -14.70 2.24 1.94
CA MET A 1 -14.37 2.68 0.56
C MET A 1 -14.03 1.45 -0.27
N SER A 2 -14.28 1.43 -1.57
CA SER A 2 -13.91 0.30 -2.44
C SER A 2 -12.46 0.41 -2.92
N GLY A 3 -11.74 -0.72 -3.09
CA GLY A 3 -10.36 -0.76 -3.56
C GLY A 3 -10.08 0.02 -4.87
N ARG A 4 -11.07 0.11 -5.78
CA ARG A 4 -10.99 0.94 -6.99
C ARG A 4 -10.86 2.44 -6.71
N SER A 5 -11.62 2.96 -5.73
CA SER A 5 -11.59 4.38 -5.37
C SER A 5 -10.28 4.74 -4.69
N LEU A 6 -9.80 3.86 -3.80
CA LEU A 6 -8.48 4.00 -3.16
C LEU A 6 -7.36 4.00 -4.19
N TYR A 7 -7.41 3.09 -5.16
CA TYR A 7 -6.42 3.03 -6.23
C TYR A 7 -6.39 4.31 -7.07
N LYS A 8 -7.57 4.83 -7.43
CA LYS A 8 -7.67 6.09 -8.16
C LYS A 8 -7.08 7.25 -7.36
N GLN A 9 -7.44 7.38 -6.09
CA GLN A 9 -6.91 8.42 -5.20
C GLN A 9 -5.39 8.35 -5.03
N VAL A 10 -4.83 7.14 -4.88
CA VAL A 10 -3.38 6.94 -4.80
C VAL A 10 -2.72 7.30 -6.12
N CYS A 11 -3.26 6.87 -7.26
CA CYS A 11 -2.70 7.20 -8.58
C CYS A 11 -2.79 8.70 -8.94
N GLU A 12 -3.82 9.41 -8.48
CA GLU A 12 -4.00 10.85 -8.67
C GLU A 12 -3.16 11.68 -7.69
N ALA A 13 -2.62 11.07 -6.63
CA ALA A 13 -1.78 11.76 -5.67
C ALA A 13 -0.41 12.09 -6.27
N SER A 14 0.05 13.33 -6.07
CA SER A 14 1.39 13.76 -6.46
C SER A 14 2.50 12.99 -5.72
N ASN A 15 2.17 12.35 -4.59
CA ASN A 15 3.09 11.55 -3.80
C ASN A 15 2.42 10.23 -3.36
N LEU A 16 2.84 9.13 -4.00
CA LEU A 16 2.34 7.79 -3.74
C LEU A 16 2.60 7.32 -2.30
N ASP A 17 3.73 7.70 -1.71
CA ASP A 17 4.13 7.26 -0.37
C ASP A 17 3.27 7.91 0.71
N ALA A 18 3.04 9.22 0.58
CA ALA A 18 2.13 9.93 1.46
C ALA A 18 0.69 9.37 1.36
N ALA A 19 0.22 9.11 0.14
CA ALA A 19 -1.12 8.57 -0.09
C ALA A 19 -1.30 7.17 0.52
N VAL A 20 -0.34 6.26 0.31
CA VAL A 20 -0.37 4.91 0.90
C VAL A 20 -0.21 4.96 2.42
N SER A 21 0.59 5.88 2.95
CA SER A 21 0.78 6.05 4.40
C SER A 21 -0.47 6.57 5.12
N GLN A 22 -1.33 7.33 4.44
CA GLN A 22 -2.60 7.82 4.96
C GLN A 22 -3.69 6.74 5.05
N LEU A 23 -3.52 5.60 4.37
CA LEU A 23 -4.50 4.50 4.38
C LEU A 23 -4.41 3.66 5.66
N ASN A 24 -5.56 3.19 6.13
CA ASN A 24 -5.66 2.25 7.24
C ASN A 24 -5.43 0.80 6.79
N ARG A 25 -5.30 -0.13 7.74
CA ARG A 25 -4.99 -1.55 7.45
C ARG A 25 -6.04 -2.22 6.56
N ASP A 26 -7.33 -1.96 6.80
CA ASP A 26 -8.43 -2.47 5.97
C ASP A 26 -8.40 -1.88 4.55
N GLU A 27 -8.10 -0.59 4.42
CA GLU A 27 -8.00 0.10 3.12
C GLU A 27 -6.79 -0.40 2.31
N LEU A 28 -5.67 -0.66 2.98
CA LEU A 28 -4.50 -1.28 2.37
C LEU A 28 -4.80 -2.70 1.86
N ALA A 29 -5.59 -3.48 2.61
CA ALA A 29 -6.01 -4.81 2.19
C ALA A 29 -6.94 -4.76 0.96
N GLU A 30 -7.94 -3.88 0.98
CA GLU A 30 -8.85 -3.63 -0.16
C GLU A 30 -8.09 -3.17 -1.42
N LEU A 31 -7.13 -2.26 -1.23
CA LEU A 31 -6.29 -1.76 -2.31
C LEU A 31 -5.38 -2.87 -2.88
N ALA A 32 -4.76 -3.68 -2.01
CA ALA A 32 -3.94 -4.82 -2.42
C ALA A 32 -4.76 -5.85 -3.21
N GLU A 33 -5.97 -6.18 -2.76
CA GLU A 33 -6.85 -7.11 -3.45
C GLU A 33 -7.23 -6.59 -4.85
N TYR A 34 -7.57 -5.30 -4.95
CA TYR A 34 -7.89 -4.68 -6.23
C TYR A 34 -6.69 -4.69 -7.19
N ILE A 35 -5.50 -4.32 -6.72
CA ILE A 35 -4.29 -4.32 -7.55
C ILE A 35 -3.92 -5.74 -7.99
N SER A 36 -4.10 -6.74 -7.12
CA SER A 36 -3.87 -8.16 -7.47
C SER A 36 -4.73 -8.60 -8.66
N LYS A 37 -6.00 -8.15 -8.72
CA LYS A 37 -6.91 -8.44 -9.84
C LYS A 37 -6.48 -7.75 -11.16
N LEU A 38 -5.75 -6.65 -11.09
CA LEU A 38 -5.26 -5.91 -12.27
C LEU A 38 -4.07 -6.58 -12.97
N LYS A 39 -3.41 -7.59 -12.35
CA LYS A 39 -2.19 -8.24 -12.86
C LYS A 39 -1.15 -7.22 -13.37
N PRO A 40 -0.63 -6.35 -12.48
CA PRO A 40 0.28 -5.29 -12.89
C PRO A 40 1.57 -5.87 -13.49
N ARG A 41 1.76 -5.68 -14.80
CA ARG A 41 2.97 -6.14 -15.53
C ARG A 41 4.16 -5.16 -15.41
N GLY A 42 3.99 -4.02 -14.74
CA GLY A 42 5.01 -2.99 -14.53
C GLY A 42 4.42 -1.59 -14.31
N GLY A 43 5.27 -0.61 -14.01
CA GLY A 43 4.90 0.80 -13.83
C GLY A 43 4.27 1.13 -12.47
N VAL A 44 3.52 2.23 -12.41
CA VAL A 44 2.82 2.74 -11.21
C VAL A 44 2.04 1.65 -10.46
N PRO A 45 1.28 0.75 -11.10
CA PRO A 45 0.54 -0.30 -10.41
C PRO A 45 1.43 -1.26 -9.59
N ALA A 46 2.60 -1.63 -10.12
CA ALA A 46 3.55 -2.50 -9.45
C ALA A 46 4.25 -1.80 -8.28
N GLN A 47 4.55 -0.50 -8.43
CA GLN A 47 5.10 0.33 -7.35
C GLN A 47 4.11 0.44 -6.19
N VAL A 48 2.85 0.77 -6.47
CA VAL A 48 1.80 0.85 -5.43
C VAL A 48 1.60 -0.51 -4.76
N SER A 49 1.60 -1.62 -5.52
CA SER A 49 1.51 -2.97 -4.96
C SER A 49 2.64 -3.25 -3.96
N GLY A 50 3.89 -2.94 -4.33
CA GLY A 50 5.05 -3.14 -3.46
C GLY A 50 5.00 -2.28 -2.19
N MET A 51 4.57 -1.03 -2.31
CA MET A 51 4.44 -0.11 -1.17
C MET A 51 3.36 -0.56 -0.19
N VAL A 52 2.19 -0.97 -0.70
CA VAL A 52 1.10 -1.49 0.11
C VAL A 52 1.53 -2.77 0.83
N ALA A 53 2.19 -3.70 0.14
CA ALA A 53 2.71 -4.93 0.74
C ALA A 53 3.76 -4.66 1.84
N ALA A 54 4.64 -3.69 1.61
CA ALA A 54 5.63 -3.26 2.62
C ALA A 54 4.95 -2.67 3.86
N ARG A 55 3.94 -1.81 3.69
CA ARG A 55 3.20 -1.18 4.79
C ARG A 55 2.40 -2.18 5.62
N ILE A 56 1.76 -3.15 4.96
CA ILE A 56 1.06 -4.26 5.62
C ILE A 56 2.05 -5.10 6.43
N SER A 57 3.22 -5.40 5.86
CA SER A 57 4.27 -6.19 6.52
C SER A 57 4.91 -5.46 7.72
N ASP A 58 5.12 -4.15 7.61
CA ASP A 58 5.64 -3.31 8.70
C ASP A 58 4.64 -3.22 9.87
N SER A 59 3.36 -3.06 9.55
CA SER A 59 2.26 -3.07 10.54
C SER A 59 2.07 -4.43 11.23
N ALA A 60 2.47 -5.52 10.57
CA ALA A 60 2.37 -6.88 11.11
C ALA A 60 3.54 -7.26 12.04
N LYS A 61 4.66 -6.55 11.98
CA LYS A 61 5.76 -6.76 12.92
C LYS A 61 5.49 -5.93 14.19
N PRO A 62 5.19 -6.54 15.35
CA PRO A 62 5.39 -5.83 16.61
C PRO A 62 6.86 -5.41 16.63
N LYS A 63 7.14 -4.12 16.86
CA LYS A 63 8.50 -3.57 16.88
C LYS A 63 9.41 -4.44 17.77
N ALA A 64 10.13 -5.38 17.17
CA ALA A 64 11.40 -5.85 17.69
C ALA A 64 12.38 -4.71 17.44
N ARG A 65 12.26 -3.67 18.28
CA ARG A 65 13.21 -2.58 18.39
C ARG A 65 14.48 -3.23 18.89
N LYS A 66 15.36 -3.69 17.98
CA LYS A 66 16.76 -3.88 18.36
C LYS A 66 17.28 -2.48 18.67
N ALA A 67 17.25 -2.15 19.95
CA ALA A 67 18.23 -1.26 20.53
C ALA A 67 19.58 -1.69 19.96
N ASN A 68 20.30 -0.75 19.35
CA ASN A 68 21.72 -0.93 19.16
C ASN A 68 22.42 0.22 19.90
N PRO A 69 23.39 -0.11 20.77
CA PRO A 69 24.04 0.78 21.74
C PRO A 69 24.92 1.85 21.09
#